data_AF-A0A553I072-F1
#
_entry.id   AF-A0A553I072-F1
#
_cell.length_a   1.000
_cell.length_b   1.000
_cell.length_c   1.000
_cell.angle_alpha   90.00
_cell.angle_beta   90.00
_cell.angle_gamma   90.00
#
_symmetry.space_group_name_H-M   'P 1'
#
loop_
_entity.id
_entity.type
_entity.pdbx_description
1 polymer ?
#
loop_
_entity_poly.entity_id
_entity_poly.type
_entity_poly.pdbx_seq_one_letter_code
_entity_poly.pdbx_strand_id
1 'polypeptide(L)'
;MVGVPKSKRCTFCRTRKTKCDENWPTCGTCARAGKICSGARTTFKFVVNGSHNEVPEDGRSITDTHRLSSATSTGVSRAAADRRRHQHIGEIIVLDSRNMTIEGCGGFKYHQSLISLPQAISWNPPDKLKAHLVACLDAERGTGHDLHILGAFLPLVPQHLGDDNTALGHAVELLLGAWTNSRRGLPSNTWLDLRTYNRALRSLKAALDDANVEHLNNTLAALCVLQKTEVLYDFARGSNQENHAAGLIAVISKAGPARPMTKMALHVTFESIFHMLQEDIRQGRESVFHTPEWMAALRKSIDGSEVGLVLEQLYRLWVEATAWPGLARLVRLLRQDPLNSMAAAELRLRATSLAEKLRLQDETILAALAESGAITEVENVSRPDLFPKCYEFADFPTAKLFSSHAMFSIVTYRCLQEADRVLTAHGDLSVEKQARKFSRRTWMAYPWLRNQTPLAVDFTASLVFSYEAGNEEEREFCSTGLAEMDSSRHPPPIGEWVEATIMANAKAYSGRLPFIKTQNAKVEYDGIGCRS
;
A
#
# COMPACT_ATOMS: atom_id res chain seq x y z
N MET A 1 2.46 1.20 -26.82
CA MET A 1 1.31 1.43 -25.93
C MET A 1 0.07 0.81 -26.56
N VAL A 2 -0.48 -0.26 -25.98
CA VAL A 2 -1.72 -0.90 -26.45
C VAL A 2 -2.89 -0.44 -25.57
N GLY A 3 -4.03 -0.08 -26.18
CA GLY A 3 -5.27 0.24 -25.44
C GLY A 3 -5.68 1.71 -25.35
N VAL A 4 -4.94 2.66 -25.92
CA VAL A 4 -5.43 4.05 -26.04
C VAL A 4 -6.60 4.08 -27.03
N PRO A 5 -7.81 4.53 -26.65
CA PRO A 5 -8.90 4.69 -27.60
C PRO A 5 -8.50 5.71 -28.67
N LYS A 6 -8.23 5.26 -29.90
CA LYS A 6 -7.88 6.15 -31.03
C LYS A 6 -9.03 7.05 -31.50
N SER A 7 -10.22 6.95 -30.89
CA SER A 7 -11.46 7.54 -31.38
C SER A 7 -12.15 8.35 -30.29
N LYS A 8 -12.37 9.64 -30.57
CA LYS A 8 -13.14 10.59 -29.74
C LYS A 8 -14.66 10.48 -29.93
N ARG A 9 -15.14 9.50 -30.73
CA ARG A 9 -16.57 9.31 -31.02
C ARG A 9 -17.34 8.90 -29.76
N CYS A 10 -18.58 9.38 -29.64
CA CYS A 10 -19.51 8.95 -28.60
C CYS A 10 -19.84 7.45 -28.72
N THR A 11 -20.37 6.86 -27.65
CA THR A 11 -20.66 5.41 -27.57
C THR A 11 -21.64 4.97 -28.65
N PHE A 12 -22.70 5.74 -28.90
CA PHE A 12 -23.72 5.44 -29.90
C PHE A 12 -23.15 5.38 -31.33
N CYS A 13 -22.44 6.43 -31.77
CA CYS A 13 -21.83 6.48 -33.10
C CYS A 13 -20.78 5.38 -33.31
N ARG A 14 -20.05 5.02 -32.25
CA ARG A 14 -19.07 3.93 -32.31
C ARG A 14 -19.74 2.57 -32.50
N THR A 15 -20.77 2.26 -31.71
CA THR A 15 -21.52 0.99 -31.84
C THR A 15 -22.16 0.85 -33.23
N ARG A 16 -22.65 1.96 -33.78
CA ARG A 16 -23.23 2.01 -35.12
C ARG A 16 -22.19 2.12 -36.25
N LYS A 17 -20.89 2.21 -35.92
CA LYS A 17 -19.78 2.47 -36.86
C LYS A 17 -20.02 3.71 -37.76
N THR A 18 -20.82 4.68 -37.32
CA THR A 18 -21.09 5.93 -38.03
C THR A 18 -20.11 7.04 -37.64
N LYS A 19 -20.00 8.09 -38.47
CA LYS A 19 -19.15 9.26 -38.18
C LYS A 19 -19.78 10.10 -37.06
N CYS A 20 -18.99 10.43 -36.04
CA CYS A 20 -19.35 11.40 -35.01
C CYS A 20 -18.77 12.75 -35.44
N ASP A 21 -19.58 13.79 -35.41
CA ASP A 21 -19.21 15.18 -35.70
C ASP A 21 -18.62 15.90 -34.47
N GLU A 22 -18.59 15.24 -33.31
CA GLU A 22 -17.96 15.74 -32.07
C GLU A 22 -18.51 17.08 -31.55
N ASN A 23 -19.68 17.51 -32.04
CA ASN A 23 -20.43 18.62 -31.45
C ASN A 23 -21.02 18.19 -30.11
N TRP A 24 -20.57 18.81 -29.02
CA TRP A 24 -21.03 18.52 -27.65
C TRP A 24 -22.00 19.61 -27.19
N PRO A 25 -23.01 19.31 -26.35
CA PRO A 25 -23.22 18.09 -25.56
C PRO A 25 -23.88 16.91 -26.33
N THR A 26 -24.48 17.17 -27.49
CA THR A 26 -25.14 16.13 -28.33
C THR A 26 -24.66 16.24 -29.77
N CYS A 27 -24.04 15.17 -30.29
CA CYS A 27 -23.55 15.15 -31.66
C CYS A 27 -24.70 15.10 -32.67
N GLY A 28 -24.54 15.67 -33.87
CA GLY A 28 -25.60 15.80 -34.88
C GLY A 28 -26.15 14.47 -35.38
N THR A 29 -25.37 13.39 -35.30
CA THR A 29 -25.85 12.02 -35.59
C THR A 29 -26.77 11.50 -34.49
N CYS A 30 -26.50 11.80 -33.21
CA CYS A 30 -27.38 11.42 -32.09
C CYS A 30 -28.64 12.30 -32.05
N ALA A 31 -28.51 13.59 -32.35
CA ALA A 31 -29.62 14.54 -32.42
C ALA A 31 -30.67 14.10 -33.46
N ARG A 32 -30.24 13.80 -34.69
CA ARG A 32 -31.14 13.33 -35.76
C ARG A 32 -31.76 11.96 -35.47
N ALA A 33 -31.05 11.11 -34.72
CA ALA A 33 -31.54 9.79 -34.33
C ALA A 33 -32.45 9.82 -33.08
N GLY A 34 -32.64 10.98 -32.45
CA GLY A 34 -33.41 11.12 -31.20
C GLY A 34 -32.83 10.29 -30.05
N LYS A 35 -31.51 10.11 -29.99
CA LYS A 35 -30.83 9.32 -28.95
C LYS A 35 -29.98 10.19 -28.03
N ILE A 36 -29.88 9.78 -26.77
CA ILE A 36 -29.05 10.44 -25.76
C ILE A 36 -27.57 10.22 -26.12
N CYS A 37 -26.86 11.31 -26.37
CA CYS A 37 -25.43 11.27 -26.69
C CYS A 37 -24.61 11.10 -25.41
N SER A 38 -23.62 10.22 -25.42
CA SER A 38 -22.75 9.97 -24.25
C SER A 38 -21.65 11.02 -24.06
N GLY A 39 -21.62 12.10 -24.85
CA GLY A 39 -20.54 13.09 -24.81
C GLY A 39 -19.17 12.56 -25.28
N ALA A 40 -18.14 13.41 -25.14
CA ALA A 40 -16.76 13.06 -25.36
C ALA A 40 -16.32 12.00 -24.33
N ARG A 41 -15.57 10.97 -24.78
CA ARG A 41 -14.98 10.01 -23.85
C ARG A 41 -13.66 10.57 -23.32
N THR A 42 -13.44 10.47 -22.02
CA THR A 42 -12.17 10.81 -21.37
C THR A 42 -11.07 9.85 -21.84
N THR A 43 -9.86 10.38 -22.01
CA THR A 43 -8.67 9.68 -22.53
C THR A 43 -8.05 8.69 -21.54
N PHE A 44 -8.56 8.60 -20.31
CA PHE A 44 -8.06 7.72 -19.27
C PHE A 44 -9.01 6.54 -19.04
N LYS A 45 -8.55 5.34 -19.36
CA LYS A 45 -9.21 4.08 -18.99
C LYS A 45 -8.30 3.34 -18.02
N PHE A 46 -8.77 3.11 -16.79
CA PHE A 46 -8.18 2.12 -15.90
C PHE A 46 -8.52 0.73 -16.46
N VAL A 47 -7.50 -0.06 -16.77
CA VAL A 47 -7.66 -1.46 -17.18
C VAL A 47 -7.40 -2.31 -15.95
N VAL A 48 -8.45 -2.93 -15.43
CA VAL A 48 -8.34 -4.02 -14.47
C VAL A 48 -7.92 -5.25 -15.25
N ASN A 49 -6.64 -5.60 -15.24
CA ASN A 49 -6.18 -6.89 -15.72
C ASN A 49 -6.29 -7.89 -14.57
N GLY A 50 -7.50 -8.44 -14.40
CA GLY A 50 -7.78 -9.54 -13.49
C GLY A 50 -8.85 -10.41 -14.12
N SER A 51 -8.48 -11.65 -14.44
CA SER A 51 -9.36 -12.70 -14.95
C SER A 51 -10.32 -13.15 -13.86
N HIS A 52 -11.60 -12.73 -13.93
CA HIS A 52 -12.78 -13.50 -13.55
C HIS A 52 -14.03 -12.74 -14.02
N ASN A 53 -14.41 -13.00 -15.28
CA ASN A 53 -15.77 -12.87 -15.78
C ASN A 53 -15.90 -13.87 -16.92
N GLU A 54 -15.69 -15.14 -16.61
CA GLU A 54 -16.23 -16.22 -17.42
C GLU A 54 -17.59 -16.56 -16.82
N VAL A 55 -18.63 -15.91 -17.35
CA VAL A 55 -19.96 -16.52 -17.35
C VAL A 55 -19.91 -17.53 -18.50
N PRO A 56 -20.13 -18.83 -18.28
CA PRO A 56 -20.25 -19.77 -19.37
C PRO A 56 -21.44 -19.39 -20.24
N GLU A 57 -21.17 -18.89 -21.45
CA GLU A 57 -22.13 -18.94 -22.54
C GLU A 57 -22.26 -20.39 -22.98
N ASP A 58 -23.43 -20.98 -22.80
CA ASP A 58 -23.86 -22.10 -23.63
C ASP A 58 -25.20 -21.72 -24.25
N GLY A 59 -25.20 -21.59 -25.57
CA GLY A 59 -26.36 -21.24 -26.36
C GLY A 59 -26.88 -22.46 -27.10
N ARG A 60 -28.19 -22.69 -27.04
CA ARG A 60 -29.02 -22.92 -28.23
C ARG A 60 -30.52 -22.88 -27.94
N SER A 61 -31.16 -22.10 -28.80
CA SER A 61 -32.59 -21.89 -29.09
C SER A 61 -33.42 -23.19 -29.19
N ILE A 62 -34.71 -23.12 -28.82
CA ILE A 62 -35.89 -23.36 -29.68
C ILE A 62 -37.19 -23.21 -28.85
N THR A 63 -38.27 -22.98 -29.58
CA THR A 63 -39.55 -22.31 -29.37
C THR A 63 -40.65 -23.08 -28.61
N ASP A 64 -41.73 -22.33 -28.38
CA ASP A 64 -43.15 -22.74 -28.35
C ASP A 64 -43.85 -23.11 -27.03
N THR A 65 -44.80 -22.22 -26.69
CA THR A 65 -46.19 -22.45 -26.28
C THR A 65 -46.59 -23.87 -25.86
N HIS A 66 -47.17 -24.04 -24.67
CA HIS A 66 -48.60 -24.33 -24.48
C HIS A 66 -49.00 -24.44 -23.00
N ARG A 67 -50.28 -24.09 -22.77
CA ARG A 67 -51.06 -24.12 -21.53
C ARG A 67 -51.25 -25.54 -20.97
N LEU A 68 -51.48 -25.62 -19.65
CA LEU A 68 -52.47 -26.45 -18.91
C LEU A 68 -52.34 -26.07 -17.42
N SER A 69 -53.16 -25.19 -16.83
CA SER A 69 -54.57 -25.30 -16.41
C SER A 69 -54.88 -26.40 -15.39
N SER A 70 -55.21 -25.93 -14.17
CA SER A 70 -56.28 -26.41 -13.25
C SER A 70 -55.98 -27.69 -12.43
N ALA A 71 -56.39 -27.83 -11.16
CA ALA A 71 -57.48 -27.18 -10.44
C ALA A 71 -57.38 -27.30 -8.90
N THR A 72 -57.89 -26.26 -8.21
CA THR A 72 -58.77 -26.26 -7.00
C THR A 72 -58.41 -27.10 -5.76
N SER A 73 -58.45 -26.54 -4.54
CA SER A 73 -59.67 -25.97 -3.95
C SER A 73 -59.42 -25.15 -2.66
N THR A 74 -60.21 -24.05 -2.53
CA THR A 74 -60.79 -23.43 -1.32
C THR A 74 -59.87 -23.01 -0.15
N GLY A 75 -59.75 -21.77 0.32
CA GLY A 75 -60.52 -20.53 0.15
C GLY A 75 -61.21 -20.12 1.46
N VAL A 76 -60.60 -19.23 2.27
CA VAL A 76 -61.29 -18.24 3.14
C VAL A 76 -60.41 -16.98 3.28
N SER A 77 -61.06 -15.82 3.23
CA SER A 77 -60.52 -14.50 2.91
C SER A 77 -60.14 -13.61 4.12
N ARG A 78 -59.26 -12.63 3.82
CA ARG A 78 -59.19 -11.23 4.33
C ARG A 78 -58.73 -10.96 5.77
N ALA A 79 -57.56 -10.30 5.91
CA ALA A 79 -57.47 -8.89 6.31
C ALA A 79 -56.03 -8.36 6.09
N ALA A 80 -55.93 -7.14 5.59
CA ALA A 80 -54.70 -6.45 5.25
C ALA A 80 -53.91 -6.04 6.50
N ALA A 81 -52.64 -6.42 6.58
CA ALA A 81 -51.68 -5.86 7.53
C ALA A 81 -50.96 -4.69 6.85
N ASP A 82 -51.38 -3.49 7.22
CA ASP A 82 -50.75 -2.23 6.85
C ASP A 82 -49.43 -2.03 7.62
N ARG A 83 -48.55 -1.30 6.94
CA ARG A 83 -47.16 -1.00 7.24
C ARG A 83 -47.05 -0.16 8.51
N ARG A 84 -46.13 -0.54 9.39
CA ARG A 84 -45.08 0.30 10.02
C ARG A 84 -44.47 -0.45 11.21
N ARG A 85 -43.22 -0.91 11.08
CA ARG A 85 -42.38 -1.21 12.25
C ARG A 85 -41.06 -0.48 12.09
N HIS A 86 -40.97 0.64 12.80
CA HIS A 86 -39.74 1.37 13.06
C HIS A 86 -38.79 0.50 13.89
N GLN A 87 -37.51 0.60 13.53
CA GLN A 87 -36.38 0.08 14.29
C GLN A 87 -36.29 0.77 15.65
N HIS A 88 -36.31 0.01 16.73
CA HIS A 88 -35.73 0.42 18.01
C HIS A 88 -34.73 -0.66 18.45
N ILE A 89 -33.47 -0.27 18.50
CA ILE A 89 -32.35 -1.06 19.04
C ILE A 89 -32.10 -0.52 20.45
N GLY A 90 -32.10 -1.42 21.45
CA GLY A 90 -31.67 -1.14 22.82
C GLY A 90 -32.76 -1.36 23.87
N GLU A 91 -33.06 -2.61 24.20
CA GLU A 91 -33.75 -2.96 25.44
C GLU A 91 -32.71 -3.45 26.46
N ILE A 92 -32.60 -2.78 27.60
CA ILE A 92 -31.91 -3.29 28.78
C ILE A 92 -32.96 -3.97 29.65
N ILE A 93 -32.82 -5.28 29.84
CA ILE A 93 -33.66 -6.05 30.76
C ILE A 93 -33.02 -5.94 32.16
N VAL A 94 -33.66 -5.18 33.05
CA VAL A 94 -33.30 -5.17 34.47
C VAL A 94 -34.05 -6.30 35.17
N LEU A 95 -33.33 -7.35 35.54
CA LEU A 95 -33.86 -8.44 36.38
C LEU A 95 -33.68 -8.05 37.85
N ASP A 96 -34.78 -7.68 38.52
CA ASP A 96 -34.80 -7.53 39.97
C ASP A 96 -35.09 -8.88 40.62
N SER A 97 -34.10 -9.45 41.32
CA SER A 97 -34.18 -10.79 41.92
C SER A 97 -34.79 -10.81 43.33
N ARG A 98 -35.43 -9.72 43.78
CA ARG A 98 -35.76 -9.57 45.21
C ARG A 98 -37.03 -10.25 45.74
N ASN A 99 -37.77 -11.05 44.98
CA ASN A 99 -38.90 -11.83 45.54
C ASN A 99 -39.13 -13.17 44.81
N MET A 100 -38.16 -14.08 44.91
CA MET A 100 -38.39 -15.50 44.58
C MET A 100 -38.91 -16.22 45.84
N THR A 101 -40.21 -16.23 46.05
CA THR A 101 -40.83 -17.20 46.96
C THR A 101 -41.02 -18.53 46.24
N ILE A 102 -40.57 -19.59 46.88
CA ILE A 102 -40.75 -20.98 46.45
C ILE A 102 -42.23 -21.31 46.60
N GLU A 103 -43.04 -21.05 45.58
CA GLU A 103 -44.29 -21.74 45.23
C GLU A 103 -44.97 -20.98 44.07
N GLY A 104 -45.68 -21.74 43.22
CA GLY A 104 -45.96 -21.39 41.83
C GLY A 104 -46.79 -20.13 41.56
N CYS A 105 -46.64 -19.65 40.33
CA CYS A 105 -47.47 -18.64 39.65
C CYS A 105 -47.33 -17.17 40.12
N GLY A 106 -46.14 -16.58 39.94
CA GLY A 106 -45.95 -15.11 39.96
C GLY A 106 -46.03 -14.50 38.56
N GLY A 107 -47.06 -13.70 38.28
CA GLY A 107 -47.21 -12.98 37.02
C GLY A 107 -46.15 -11.89 36.84
N PHE A 108 -45.45 -11.91 35.70
CA PHE A 108 -44.48 -10.88 35.32
C PHE A 108 -45.18 -9.56 35.02
N LYS A 109 -45.05 -8.56 35.90
CA LYS A 109 -45.47 -7.18 35.60
C LYS A 109 -44.35 -6.47 34.84
N TYR A 110 -44.58 -6.21 33.56
CA TYR A 110 -43.74 -5.32 32.76
C TYR A 110 -43.86 -3.89 33.32
N HIS A 111 -42.83 -3.40 34.00
CA HIS A 111 -42.69 -1.98 34.30
C HIS A 111 -41.76 -1.34 33.27
N GLN A 112 -42.35 -0.69 32.27
CA GLN A 112 -41.62 0.12 31.29
C GLN A 112 -41.27 1.47 31.93
N SER A 113 -40.20 1.48 32.73
CA SER A 113 -39.63 2.72 33.24
C SER A 113 -38.84 3.38 32.12
N LEU A 114 -39.44 4.35 31.45
CA LEU A 114 -38.77 5.24 30.49
C LEU A 114 -37.79 6.13 31.26
N ILE A 115 -36.65 5.58 31.66
CA ILE A 115 -35.49 6.39 32.00
C ILE A 115 -35.07 7.02 30.68
N SER A 116 -35.40 8.31 30.52
CA SER A 116 -34.85 9.14 29.46
C SER A 116 -33.35 9.25 29.69
N LEU A 117 -32.60 8.29 29.16
CA LEU A 117 -31.17 8.43 28.97
C LEU A 117 -30.94 9.75 28.23
N PRO A 118 -29.93 10.56 28.61
CA PRO A 118 -29.54 11.72 27.83
C PRO A 118 -29.45 11.28 26.37
N GLN A 119 -30.20 11.97 25.49
CA GLN A 119 -30.27 11.62 24.08
C GLN A 119 -28.83 11.55 23.56
N ALA A 120 -28.40 10.34 23.17
CA ALA A 120 -27.04 10.15 22.69
C ALA A 120 -26.76 11.21 21.63
N ILE A 121 -25.70 12.01 21.81
CA ILE A 121 -25.31 13.04 20.86
C ILE A 121 -25.37 12.40 19.47
N SER A 122 -26.15 12.96 18.56
CA SER A 122 -26.25 12.42 17.20
C SER A 122 -24.99 12.84 16.45
N TRP A 123 -23.92 12.06 16.56
CA TRP A 123 -22.70 12.29 15.81
C TRP A 123 -22.99 12.10 14.31
N ASN A 124 -22.61 13.07 13.49
CA ASN A 124 -22.62 12.89 12.05
C ASN A 124 -21.65 11.77 11.64
N PRO A 125 -21.78 11.17 10.44
CA PRO A 125 -20.91 10.07 10.03
C PRO A 125 -19.40 10.40 10.04
N PRO A 126 -18.94 11.58 9.56
CA PRO A 126 -17.53 11.96 9.65
C PRO A 126 -16.99 12.00 11.08
N ASP A 127 -17.73 12.55 12.03
CA ASP A 127 -17.28 12.68 13.42
C ASP A 127 -17.21 11.32 14.12
N LYS A 128 -18.12 10.40 13.79
CA LYS A 128 -17.99 8.99 14.23
C LYS A 128 -16.72 8.35 13.69
N LEU A 129 -16.40 8.59 12.42
CA LEU A 129 -15.19 8.04 11.80
C LEU A 129 -13.92 8.63 12.41
N LYS A 130 -13.89 9.94 12.70
CA LYS A 130 -12.80 10.59 13.43
C LYS A 130 -12.59 9.95 14.80
N ALA A 131 -13.66 9.83 15.58
CA ALA A 131 -13.59 9.23 16.91
C ALA A 131 -13.11 7.79 16.86
N HIS A 132 -13.59 7.00 15.89
CA HIS A 132 -13.16 5.61 15.70
C HIS A 132 -11.68 5.52 15.31
N LEU A 133 -11.19 6.37 14.39
CA LEU A 133 -9.78 6.40 14.01
C LEU A 133 -8.88 6.74 15.22
N VAL A 134 -9.24 7.78 15.98
CA VAL A 134 -8.48 8.18 17.19
C VAL A 134 -8.47 7.04 18.21
N ALA A 135 -9.61 6.40 18.46
CA ALA A 135 -9.67 5.25 19.36
C ALA A 135 -8.78 4.09 18.90
N CYS A 136 -8.73 3.80 17.60
CA CYS A 136 -7.87 2.75 17.06
C CYS A 136 -6.37 3.09 17.14
N LEU A 137 -6.00 4.37 17.00
CA LEU A 137 -4.61 4.83 17.17
C LEU A 137 -4.14 4.66 18.62
N ASP A 138 -5.01 4.83 19.60
CA ASP A 138 -4.65 4.71 21.03
C ASP A 138 -4.75 3.28 21.58
N ALA A 139 -5.57 2.42 20.98
CA ALA A 139 -5.93 1.12 21.54
C ALA A 139 -4.77 0.10 21.65
N GLU A 140 -3.76 0.19 20.78
CA GLU A 140 -2.81 -0.90 20.54
C GLU A 140 -1.34 -0.44 20.58
N ARG A 141 -1.04 0.63 21.31
CA ARG A 141 0.34 1.14 21.40
C ARG A 141 1.29 0.06 21.94
N GLY A 142 2.37 -0.18 21.21
CA GLY A 142 3.37 -1.18 21.58
C GLY A 142 2.96 -2.64 21.33
N THR A 143 1.85 -2.89 20.63
CA THR A 143 1.50 -4.22 20.12
C THR A 143 1.74 -4.31 18.61
N GLY A 144 1.71 -5.52 18.04
CA GLY A 144 1.84 -5.72 16.60
C GLY A 144 0.70 -5.14 15.75
N HIS A 145 -0.30 -4.51 16.38
CA HIS A 145 -1.42 -3.83 15.71
C HIS A 145 -1.39 -2.30 15.85
N ASP A 146 -0.27 -1.73 16.31
CA ASP A 146 -0.10 -0.28 16.41
C ASP A 146 -0.12 0.39 15.02
N LEU A 147 -1.18 1.15 14.74
CA LEU A 147 -1.36 1.85 13.46
C LEU A 147 -0.35 2.97 13.22
N HIS A 148 0.42 3.41 14.23
CA HIS A 148 1.47 4.42 14.03
C HIS A 148 2.59 3.92 13.11
N ILE A 149 2.74 2.61 12.96
CA ILE A 149 3.69 2.00 12.01
C ILE A 149 3.41 2.41 10.55
N LEU A 150 2.17 2.82 10.22
CA LEU A 150 1.79 3.25 8.87
C LEU A 150 2.44 4.58 8.47
N GLY A 151 2.84 5.38 9.45
CA GLY A 151 3.58 6.62 9.24
C GLY A 151 2.96 7.85 9.91
N ALA A 152 3.75 8.93 9.92
CA ALA A 152 3.42 10.16 10.64
C ALA A 152 2.24 10.95 10.07
N PHE A 153 1.72 10.58 8.89
CA PHE A 153 0.54 11.22 8.30
C PHE A 153 -0.76 10.82 9.01
N LEU A 154 -0.83 9.60 9.57
CA LEU A 154 -2.09 9.04 10.05
C LEU A 154 -2.71 9.83 11.22
N PRO A 155 -1.93 10.33 12.21
CA PRO A 155 -2.45 11.22 13.26
C PRO A 155 -2.99 12.56 12.74
N LEU A 156 -2.60 12.99 11.54
CA LEU A 156 -3.12 14.21 10.92
C LEU A 156 -4.48 13.97 10.25
N VAL A 157 -4.82 12.73 9.90
CA VAL A 157 -6.03 12.41 9.10
C VAL A 157 -7.35 12.91 9.73
N PRO A 158 -7.59 12.82 11.06
CA PRO A 158 -8.86 13.24 11.66
C PRO A 158 -9.28 14.68 11.33
N GLN A 159 -8.33 15.62 11.26
CA GLN A 159 -8.63 17.04 10.95
C GLN A 159 -9.04 17.26 9.48
N HIS A 160 -8.77 16.28 8.60
CA HIS A 160 -9.08 16.32 7.18
C HIS A 160 -10.37 15.55 6.83
N LEU A 161 -10.96 14.84 7.80
CA LEU A 161 -12.22 14.14 7.60
C LEU A 161 -13.41 15.11 7.66
N GLY A 162 -14.28 15.04 6.66
CA GLY A 162 -15.47 15.87 6.55
C GLY A 162 -16.32 15.48 5.35
N ASP A 163 -17.49 16.08 5.23
CA ASP A 163 -18.45 15.76 4.15
C ASP A 163 -17.87 16.05 2.76
N ASP A 164 -17.01 17.07 2.62
CA ASP A 164 -16.36 17.45 1.36
C ASP A 164 -15.19 16.52 0.96
N ASN A 165 -14.75 15.62 1.85
CA ASN A 165 -13.58 14.75 1.64
C ASN A 165 -13.95 13.27 1.67
N THR A 166 -15.02 12.91 0.94
CA THR A 166 -15.57 11.55 0.92
C THR A 166 -14.55 10.47 0.51
N ALA A 167 -13.59 10.78 -0.36
CA ALA A 167 -12.55 9.84 -0.78
C ALA A 167 -11.65 9.40 0.40
N LEU A 168 -11.19 10.37 1.20
CA LEU A 168 -10.38 10.08 2.39
C LEU A 168 -11.22 9.35 3.43
N GLY A 169 -12.47 9.76 3.64
CA GLY A 169 -13.39 9.08 4.55
C GLY A 169 -13.59 7.60 4.21
N HIS A 170 -13.90 7.27 2.95
CA HIS A 170 -14.06 5.87 2.55
C HIS A 170 -12.75 5.06 2.60
N ALA A 171 -11.59 5.68 2.33
CA ALA A 171 -10.29 5.01 2.46
C ALA A 171 -9.99 4.67 3.93
N VAL A 172 -10.25 5.60 4.86
CA VAL A 172 -10.08 5.37 6.30
C VAL A 172 -11.07 4.33 6.82
N GLU A 173 -12.32 4.35 6.38
CA GLU A 173 -13.31 3.34 6.76
C GLU A 173 -12.87 1.93 6.33
N LEU A 174 -12.32 1.80 5.12
CA LEU A 174 -11.74 0.54 4.65
C LEU A 174 -10.57 0.09 5.54
N LEU A 175 -9.63 1.00 5.84
CA LEU A 175 -8.46 0.70 6.70
C LEU A 175 -8.92 0.19 8.07
N LEU A 176 -9.85 0.90 8.73
CA LEU A 176 -10.34 0.51 10.05
C LEU A 176 -11.11 -0.81 10.03
N GLY A 177 -11.87 -1.06 8.96
CA GLY A 177 -12.53 -2.35 8.75
C GLY A 177 -11.53 -3.50 8.63
N ALA A 178 -10.49 -3.33 7.80
CA ALA A 178 -9.46 -4.33 7.59
C ALA A 178 -8.63 -4.60 8.86
N TRP A 179 -8.24 -3.54 9.57
CA TRP A 179 -7.57 -3.63 10.86
C TRP A 179 -8.42 -4.35 11.91
N THR A 180 -9.72 -4.05 11.99
CA THR A 180 -10.65 -4.72 12.92
C THR A 180 -10.78 -6.20 12.61
N ASN A 181 -10.88 -6.57 11.33
CA ASN A 181 -10.96 -7.97 10.90
C ASN A 181 -9.68 -8.74 11.22
N SER A 182 -8.52 -8.10 11.01
CA SER A 182 -7.21 -8.66 11.36
C SER A 182 -7.09 -8.94 12.86
N ARG A 183 -7.47 -7.97 13.71
CA ARG A 183 -7.48 -8.14 15.17
C ARG A 183 -8.40 -9.23 15.68
N ARG A 184 -9.50 -9.51 14.98
CA ARG A 184 -10.45 -10.58 15.34
C ARG A 184 -9.92 -11.98 15.03
N GLY A 185 -8.74 -12.09 14.40
CA GLY A 185 -8.18 -13.37 13.98
C GLY A 185 -9.01 -14.04 12.87
N LEU A 186 -9.74 -13.25 12.07
CA LEU A 186 -10.42 -13.79 10.90
C LEU A 186 -9.39 -14.33 9.89
N PRO A 187 -9.75 -15.25 8.98
CA PRO A 187 -8.88 -15.68 7.91
C PRO A 187 -8.40 -14.48 7.08
N SER A 188 -7.11 -14.44 6.73
CA SER A 188 -6.47 -13.26 6.13
C SER A 188 -7.07 -12.82 4.79
N ASN A 189 -7.56 -13.78 4.01
CA ASN A 189 -8.31 -13.53 2.77
C ASN A 189 -9.67 -12.82 2.97
N THR A 190 -10.12 -12.64 4.22
CA THR A 190 -11.35 -11.92 4.57
C THR A 190 -11.11 -10.58 5.25
N TRP A 191 -9.84 -10.20 5.48
CA TRP A 191 -9.52 -8.95 6.15
C TRP A 191 -10.01 -7.74 5.36
N LEU A 192 -9.74 -7.71 4.05
CA LEU A 192 -10.18 -6.64 3.18
C LEU A 192 -11.58 -6.90 2.59
N ASP A 193 -12.55 -6.04 2.92
CA ASP A 193 -13.87 -6.10 2.30
C ASP A 193 -13.89 -5.42 0.92
N LEU A 194 -14.16 -6.22 -0.12
CA LEU A 194 -14.21 -5.75 -1.51
C LEU A 194 -15.32 -4.71 -1.75
N ARG A 195 -16.39 -4.70 -0.96
CA ARG A 195 -17.49 -3.72 -1.14
C ARG A 195 -17.05 -2.33 -0.71
N THR A 196 -16.50 -2.21 0.50
CA THR A 196 -15.92 -0.97 1.03
C THR A 196 -14.74 -0.52 0.17
N TYR A 197 -13.89 -1.45 -0.27
CA TYR A 197 -12.77 -1.17 -1.16
C TYR A 197 -13.23 -0.54 -2.50
N ASN A 198 -14.17 -1.18 -3.18
CA ASN A 198 -14.70 -0.66 -4.44
C ASN A 198 -15.43 0.68 -4.27
N ARG A 199 -16.02 0.95 -3.10
CA ARG A 199 -16.59 2.25 -2.77
C ARG A 199 -15.50 3.31 -2.62
N ALA A 200 -14.42 3.01 -1.89
CA ALA A 200 -13.28 3.91 -1.74
C ALA A 200 -12.64 4.26 -3.10
N LEU A 201 -12.45 3.27 -3.98
CA LEU A 201 -11.96 3.51 -5.34
C LEU A 201 -12.87 4.43 -6.17
N ARG A 202 -14.19 4.27 -6.08
CA ARG A 202 -15.14 5.15 -6.79
C ARG A 202 -15.05 6.59 -6.29
N SER A 203 -14.96 6.80 -4.99
CA SER A 203 -14.80 8.13 -4.41
C SER A 203 -13.44 8.75 -4.73
N LEU A 204 -12.36 7.96 -4.69
CA LEU A 204 -11.05 8.42 -5.14
C LEU A 204 -11.08 8.85 -6.61
N LYS A 205 -11.72 8.05 -7.48
CA LYS A 205 -11.87 8.40 -8.89
C LYS A 205 -12.63 9.73 -9.06
N ALA A 206 -13.72 9.93 -8.33
CA ALA A 206 -14.46 11.18 -8.37
C ALA A 206 -13.60 12.36 -7.92
N ALA A 207 -12.82 12.20 -6.85
CA ALA A 207 -11.91 13.23 -6.35
C ALA A 207 -10.74 13.55 -7.30
N LEU A 208 -10.31 12.58 -8.14
CA LEU A 208 -9.30 12.81 -9.18
C LEU A 208 -9.86 13.48 -10.44
N ASP A 209 -11.14 13.21 -10.75
CA ASP A 209 -11.85 13.84 -11.87
C ASP A 209 -12.23 15.29 -11.54
N ASP A 210 -12.43 15.61 -10.26
CA ASP A 210 -12.61 16.98 -9.77
C ASP A 210 -11.26 17.72 -9.77
N ALA A 211 -11.12 18.71 -10.65
CA ALA A 211 -9.86 19.43 -10.88
C ALA A 211 -9.52 20.44 -9.77
N ASN A 212 -10.10 20.31 -8.58
CA ASN A 212 -9.90 21.25 -7.50
C ASN A 212 -8.57 20.99 -6.76
N VAL A 213 -7.69 21.98 -6.88
CA VAL A 213 -6.36 22.07 -6.27
C VAL A 213 -6.42 22.03 -4.73
N GLU A 214 -7.52 22.47 -4.12
CA GLU A 214 -7.70 22.53 -2.65
C GLU A 214 -7.85 21.13 -2.04
N HIS A 215 -8.49 20.19 -2.73
CA HIS A 215 -8.68 18.81 -2.24
C HIS A 215 -7.49 17.88 -2.53
N LEU A 216 -6.46 18.37 -3.23
CA LEU A 216 -5.32 17.54 -3.65
C LEU A 216 -4.63 16.83 -2.47
N ASN A 217 -4.49 17.50 -1.33
CA ASN A 217 -3.86 16.93 -0.14
C ASN A 217 -4.67 15.73 0.39
N ASN A 218 -6.00 15.85 0.39
CA ASN A 218 -6.90 14.80 0.88
C ASN A 218 -6.97 13.64 -0.11
N THR A 219 -6.89 13.94 -1.41
CA THR A 219 -6.77 12.92 -2.47
C THR A 219 -5.45 12.15 -2.37
N LEU A 220 -4.32 12.83 -2.09
CA LEU A 220 -3.04 12.19 -1.83
C LEU A 220 -3.11 11.31 -0.57
N ALA A 221 -3.68 11.81 0.52
CA ALA A 221 -3.88 11.02 1.73
C ALA A 221 -4.77 9.79 1.47
N ALA A 222 -5.85 9.93 0.69
CA ALA A 222 -6.71 8.80 0.33
C ALA A 222 -5.96 7.74 -0.50
N LEU A 223 -5.14 8.15 -1.46
CA LEU A 223 -4.25 7.26 -2.24
C LEU A 223 -3.27 6.51 -1.33
N CYS A 224 -2.63 7.23 -0.40
CA CYS A 224 -1.68 6.63 0.55
C CYS A 224 -2.35 5.62 1.48
N VAL A 225 -3.51 5.96 2.04
CA VAL A 225 -4.30 5.05 2.89
C VAL A 225 -4.69 3.79 2.11
N LEU A 226 -5.17 3.93 0.87
CA LEU A 226 -5.52 2.78 0.03
C LEU A 226 -4.30 1.91 -0.28
N GLN A 227 -3.17 2.52 -0.64
CA GLN A 227 -1.92 1.80 -0.86
C GLN A 227 -1.49 1.02 0.40
N LYS A 228 -1.44 1.67 1.56
CA LYS A 228 -1.04 1.02 2.82
C LYS A 228 -2.01 -0.08 3.22
N THR A 229 -3.31 0.13 3.01
CA THR A 229 -4.33 -0.88 3.30
C THR A 229 -4.17 -2.10 2.39
N GLU A 230 -3.89 -1.89 1.11
CA GLU A 230 -3.65 -3.00 0.18
C GLU A 230 -2.38 -3.75 0.50
N VAL A 231 -1.28 -3.03 0.73
CA VAL A 231 -0.03 -3.63 1.19
C VAL A 231 -0.38 -4.53 2.37
N LEU A 232 -0.95 -4.00 3.43
CA LEU A 232 -1.12 -4.74 4.69
C LEU A 232 -2.21 -5.79 4.72
N TYR A 233 -3.25 -5.68 3.90
CA TYR A 233 -4.46 -6.49 4.05
C TYR A 233 -5.00 -7.09 2.73
N ASP A 234 -4.46 -6.77 1.55
CA ASP A 234 -4.92 -7.31 0.26
C ASP A 234 -3.96 -8.36 -0.31
N PHE A 235 -4.15 -9.61 0.11
CA PHE A 235 -3.23 -10.68 -0.23
C PHE A 235 -3.63 -11.50 -1.47
N ALA A 236 -4.88 -11.36 -1.91
CA ALA A 236 -5.43 -12.16 -2.98
C ALA A 236 -5.24 -11.52 -4.37
N ARG A 237 -5.11 -10.19 -4.43
CA ARG A 237 -5.28 -9.45 -5.70
C ARG A 237 -3.98 -8.89 -6.28
N GLY A 238 -2.83 -9.20 -5.70
CA GLY A 238 -1.52 -8.91 -6.27
C GLY A 238 -1.27 -7.41 -6.47
N SER A 239 -0.63 -7.04 -7.59
CA SER A 239 0.06 -5.78 -7.89
C SER A 239 -0.78 -4.48 -7.97
N ASN A 240 -1.77 -4.33 -7.10
CA ASN A 240 -2.59 -3.12 -6.97
C ASN A 240 -1.83 -1.98 -6.28
N GLN A 241 -0.91 -2.31 -5.36
CA GLN A 241 -0.06 -1.34 -4.66
C GLN A 241 0.81 -0.51 -5.62
N GLU A 242 1.29 -1.10 -6.73
CA GLU A 242 2.05 -0.41 -7.77
C GLU A 242 1.18 0.55 -8.58
N ASN A 243 -0.12 0.24 -8.75
CA ASN A 243 -1.06 1.15 -9.41
C ASN A 243 -1.30 2.40 -8.57
N HIS A 244 -1.39 2.28 -7.24
CA HIS A 244 -1.45 3.46 -6.35
C HIS A 244 -0.16 4.24 -6.34
N ALA A 245 1.00 3.56 -6.36
CA ALA A 245 2.29 4.22 -6.50
C ALA A 245 2.37 5.05 -7.79
N ALA A 246 1.96 4.48 -8.93
CA ALA A 246 1.88 5.20 -10.20
C ALA A 246 0.90 6.39 -10.13
N GLY A 247 -0.23 6.23 -9.45
CA GLY A 247 -1.19 7.31 -9.19
C GLY A 247 -0.58 8.45 -8.38
N LEU A 248 0.12 8.14 -7.28
CA LEU A 248 0.81 9.13 -6.45
C LEU A 248 1.88 9.88 -7.25
N ILE A 249 2.72 9.18 -8.03
CA ILE A 249 3.70 9.81 -8.91
C ILE A 249 3.01 10.79 -9.86
N ALA A 250 1.93 10.38 -10.52
CA ALA A 250 1.23 11.23 -11.48
C ALA A 250 0.62 12.48 -10.82
N VAL A 251 0.01 12.33 -9.65
CA VAL A 251 -0.64 13.43 -8.92
C VAL A 251 0.40 14.43 -8.40
N ILE A 252 1.48 13.94 -7.76
CA ILE A 252 2.56 14.79 -7.24
C ILE A 252 3.29 15.48 -8.41
N SER A 253 3.63 14.73 -9.47
CA SER A 253 4.31 15.29 -10.65
C SER A 253 3.49 16.38 -11.33
N LYS A 254 2.17 16.21 -11.42
CA LYS A 254 1.26 17.22 -11.99
C LYS A 254 1.21 18.50 -11.16
N ALA A 255 1.36 18.41 -9.83
CA ALA A 255 1.45 19.59 -8.97
C ALA A 255 2.73 20.39 -9.21
N GLY A 256 3.82 19.69 -9.59
CA GLY A 256 5.11 20.28 -9.92
C GLY A 256 5.95 20.66 -8.69
N PRO A 257 7.27 20.85 -8.85
CA PRO A 257 8.19 21.12 -7.75
C PRO A 257 8.04 22.54 -7.16
N ALA A 258 7.42 23.47 -7.90
CA ALA A 258 7.25 24.86 -7.46
C ALA A 258 6.17 24.99 -6.37
N ARG A 259 5.28 24.02 -6.22
CA ARG A 259 4.18 24.08 -5.26
C ARG A 259 4.66 23.61 -3.88
N PRO A 260 4.56 24.44 -2.83
CA PRO A 260 4.88 24.02 -1.47
C PRO A 260 3.99 22.85 -1.03
N MET A 261 4.59 21.88 -0.33
CA MET A 261 3.85 20.76 0.24
C MET A 261 3.29 21.15 1.60
N THR A 262 2.02 20.80 1.85
CA THR A 262 1.47 20.86 3.21
C THR A 262 2.11 19.77 4.07
N LYS A 263 2.05 19.89 5.41
CA LYS A 263 2.56 18.87 6.33
C LYS A 263 1.98 17.47 6.02
N MET A 264 0.68 17.38 5.76
CA MET A 264 0.03 16.12 5.34
C MET A 264 0.62 15.58 4.03
N ALA A 265 0.73 16.43 2.99
CA ALA A 265 1.26 16.01 1.70
C ALA A 265 2.74 15.58 1.77
N LEU A 266 3.54 16.24 2.61
CA LEU A 266 4.93 15.88 2.87
C LEU A 266 5.02 14.46 3.46
N HIS A 267 4.31 14.20 4.55
CA HIS A 267 4.31 12.89 5.19
C HIS A 267 3.82 11.80 4.22
N VAL A 268 2.68 12.01 3.56
CA VAL A 268 2.14 11.08 2.55
C VAL A 268 3.16 10.75 1.46
N THR A 269 3.85 11.77 0.96
CA THR A 269 4.84 11.60 -0.11
C THR A 269 5.98 10.68 0.34
N PHE A 270 6.55 10.93 1.51
CA PHE A 270 7.67 10.14 2.00
C PHE A 270 7.26 8.77 2.55
N GLU A 271 6.04 8.59 3.03
CA GLU A 271 5.56 7.25 3.43
C GLU A 271 5.34 6.31 2.24
N SER A 272 5.02 6.87 1.07
CA SER A 272 4.80 6.12 -0.17
C SER A 272 6.01 6.10 -1.10
N ILE A 273 7.07 6.86 -0.84
CA ILE A 273 8.19 7.06 -1.77
C ILE A 273 8.90 5.76 -2.14
N PHE A 274 9.05 4.82 -1.19
CA PHE A 274 9.62 3.50 -1.47
C PHE A 274 8.91 2.80 -2.64
N HIS A 275 7.59 2.73 -2.58
CA HIS A 275 6.78 2.09 -3.62
C HIS A 275 6.77 2.89 -4.93
N MET A 276 6.87 4.23 -4.86
CA MET A 276 7.04 5.06 -6.05
C MET A 276 8.37 4.76 -6.77
N LEU A 277 9.46 4.57 -6.02
CA LEU A 277 10.76 4.21 -6.59
C LEU A 277 10.76 2.77 -7.16
N GLN A 278 10.09 1.83 -6.48
CA GLN A 278 9.88 0.48 -7.01
C GLN A 278 9.14 0.51 -8.35
N GLU A 279 8.10 1.35 -8.48
CA GLU A 279 7.37 1.54 -9.73
C GLU A 279 8.26 2.13 -10.83
N ASP A 280 9.09 3.13 -10.53
CA ASP A 280 10.06 3.68 -11.49
C ASP A 280 11.04 2.60 -12.00
N ILE A 281 11.58 1.78 -11.08
CA ILE A 281 12.49 0.68 -11.40
C ILE A 281 11.79 -0.37 -12.29
N ARG A 282 10.57 -0.78 -11.95
CA ARG A 282 9.81 -1.76 -12.71
C ARG A 282 9.57 -1.30 -14.15
N GLN A 283 9.28 -0.01 -14.32
CA GLN A 283 9.11 0.60 -15.64
C GLN A 283 10.44 0.89 -16.36
N GLY A 284 11.58 0.73 -15.68
CA GLY A 284 12.90 0.96 -16.24
C GLY A 284 13.21 2.44 -16.53
N ARG A 285 12.62 3.34 -15.74
CA ARG A 285 12.80 4.79 -15.86
C ARG A 285 13.54 5.36 -14.65
N GLU A 286 14.15 6.54 -14.81
CA GLU A 286 14.67 7.29 -13.66
C GLU A 286 13.52 7.94 -12.90
N SER A 287 13.74 8.24 -11.61
CA SER A 287 12.73 8.91 -10.81
C SER A 287 12.59 10.37 -11.22
N VAL A 288 11.35 10.81 -11.43
CA VAL A 288 11.05 12.23 -11.64
C VAL A 288 11.46 13.08 -10.42
N PHE A 289 11.55 12.48 -9.24
CA PHE A 289 11.96 13.14 -8.01
C PHE A 289 13.48 13.32 -7.90
N HIS A 290 14.26 12.75 -8.81
CA HIS A 290 15.72 12.85 -8.84
C HIS A 290 16.26 13.98 -9.73
N THR A 291 15.41 14.93 -10.14
CA THR A 291 15.89 16.15 -10.82
C THR A 291 16.35 17.20 -9.79
N PRO A 292 17.31 18.09 -10.14
CA PRO A 292 17.75 19.13 -9.22
C PRO A 292 16.60 19.99 -8.67
N GLU A 293 15.61 20.29 -9.50
CA GLU A 293 14.44 21.09 -9.12
C GLU A 293 13.56 20.37 -8.10
N TRP A 294 13.29 19.07 -8.30
CA TRP A 294 12.50 18.28 -7.37
C TRP A 294 13.23 18.02 -6.07
N MET A 295 14.51 17.66 -6.11
CA MET A 295 15.30 17.44 -4.91
C MET A 295 15.40 18.72 -4.06
N ALA A 296 15.60 19.88 -4.69
CA ALA A 296 15.60 21.17 -4.00
C ALA A 296 14.23 21.50 -3.38
N ALA A 297 13.13 21.25 -4.11
CA ALA A 297 11.78 21.47 -3.61
C ALA A 297 11.43 20.58 -2.41
N LEU A 298 11.79 19.30 -2.47
CA LEU A 298 11.58 18.35 -1.37
C LEU A 298 12.39 18.76 -0.14
N ARG A 299 13.67 19.08 -0.30
CA ARG A 299 14.53 19.56 0.80
C ARG A 299 13.97 20.83 1.42
N LYS A 300 13.59 21.82 0.61
CA LYS A 300 12.96 23.05 1.09
C LYS A 300 11.65 22.78 1.85
N SER A 301 10.87 21.81 1.40
CA SER A 301 9.62 21.42 2.08
C SER A 301 9.89 20.72 3.42
N ILE A 302 10.95 19.93 3.52
CA ILE A 302 11.43 19.36 4.78
C ILE A 302 11.89 20.48 5.72
N ASP A 303 12.78 21.37 5.25
CA ASP A 303 13.34 22.48 6.05
C ASP A 303 12.25 23.43 6.58
N GLY A 304 11.20 23.65 5.78
CA GLY A 304 10.07 24.49 6.15
C GLY A 304 8.98 23.79 6.98
N SER A 305 9.11 22.49 7.24
CA SER A 305 8.14 21.72 8.02
C SER A 305 8.67 21.46 9.42
N GLU A 306 7.85 21.73 10.45
CA GLU A 306 8.14 21.33 11.83
C GLU A 306 7.95 19.81 11.99
N VAL A 307 8.98 19.06 11.59
CA VAL A 307 9.10 17.60 11.76
C VAL A 307 10.21 17.30 12.77
N GLY A 308 10.07 16.23 13.55
CA GLY A 308 11.11 15.80 14.48
C GLY A 308 12.38 15.33 13.76
N LEU A 309 13.53 15.41 14.43
CA LEU A 309 14.86 15.10 13.88
C LEU A 309 14.90 13.77 13.10
N VAL A 310 14.38 12.68 13.68
CA VAL A 310 14.42 11.35 13.06
C VAL A 310 13.65 11.32 11.73
N LEU A 311 12.45 11.91 11.69
CA LEU A 311 11.66 12.00 10.46
C LEU A 311 12.32 12.91 9.42
N GLU A 312 12.90 14.03 9.85
CA GLU A 312 13.66 14.91 8.97
C GLU A 312 14.78 14.13 8.27
N GLN A 313 15.57 13.37 9.03
CA GLN A 313 16.69 12.59 8.51
C GLN A 313 16.25 11.40 7.65
N LEU A 314 15.11 10.77 7.99
CA LEU A 314 14.47 9.76 7.14
C LEU A 314 14.04 10.36 5.80
N TYR A 315 13.45 11.55 5.80
CA TYR A 315 12.99 12.21 4.58
C TYR A 315 14.16 12.67 3.71
N ARG A 316 15.24 13.17 4.33
CA ARG A 316 16.50 13.46 3.61
C ARG A 316 17.11 12.20 2.99
N LEU A 317 17.15 11.09 3.73
CA LEU A 317 17.59 9.80 3.19
C LEU A 317 16.76 9.41 1.95
N TRP A 318 15.44 9.55 2.03
CA TRP A 318 14.55 9.25 0.91
C TRP A 318 14.75 10.18 -0.29
N VAL A 319 15.08 11.46 -0.07
CA VAL A 319 15.47 12.37 -1.17
C VAL A 319 16.71 11.85 -1.88
N GLU A 320 17.75 11.43 -1.15
CA GLU A 320 18.95 10.84 -1.76
C GLU A 320 18.66 9.50 -2.46
N ALA A 321 17.77 8.70 -1.88
CA ALA A 321 17.34 7.41 -2.44
C ALA A 321 16.58 7.53 -3.77
N THR A 322 16.13 8.73 -4.17
CA THR A 322 15.53 8.94 -5.50
C THR A 322 16.50 8.62 -6.65
N ALA A 323 17.81 8.52 -6.37
CA ALA A 323 18.82 8.04 -7.31
C ALA A 323 18.64 6.56 -7.69
N TRP A 324 18.00 5.76 -6.84
CA TRP A 324 17.96 4.30 -6.94
C TRP A 324 17.45 3.79 -8.31
N PRO A 325 16.34 4.30 -8.89
CA PRO A 325 15.92 3.88 -10.22
C PRO A 325 16.94 4.15 -11.33
N GLY A 326 17.69 5.26 -11.24
CA GLY A 326 18.78 5.57 -12.16
C GLY A 326 19.95 4.60 -12.04
N LEU A 327 20.34 4.23 -10.82
CA LEU A 327 21.38 3.22 -10.58
C LEU A 327 20.96 1.86 -11.15
N ALA A 328 19.73 1.41 -10.86
CA ALA A 328 19.20 0.15 -11.39
C ALA A 328 19.12 0.15 -12.92
N ARG A 329 18.76 1.28 -13.55
CA ARG A 329 18.76 1.45 -15.01
C ARG A 329 20.17 1.28 -15.60
N LEU A 330 21.18 1.90 -15.00
CA LEU A 330 22.57 1.77 -15.43
C LEU A 330 23.09 0.34 -15.27
N VAL A 331 22.75 -0.34 -14.17
CA VAL A 331 23.07 -1.77 -14.02
C VAL A 331 22.43 -2.60 -15.14
N ARG A 332 21.15 -2.34 -15.49
CA ARG A 332 20.50 -3.05 -16.62
C ARG A 332 21.24 -2.85 -17.94
N LEU A 333 21.75 -1.65 -18.20
CA LEU A 333 22.56 -1.38 -19.39
C LEU A 333 23.85 -2.20 -19.38
N LEU A 334 24.54 -2.30 -18.25
CA LEU A 334 25.74 -3.14 -18.12
C LEU A 334 25.44 -4.63 -18.27
N ARG A 335 24.26 -5.10 -17.82
CA ARG A 335 23.84 -6.49 -18.03
C ARG A 335 23.58 -6.80 -19.50
N GLN A 336 23.15 -5.82 -20.29
CA GLN A 336 22.93 -5.95 -21.73
C GLN A 336 24.23 -5.81 -22.52
N ASP A 337 25.13 -4.93 -22.09
CA ASP A 337 26.44 -4.68 -22.69
C ASP A 337 27.53 -4.62 -21.61
N PRO A 338 28.14 -5.77 -21.26
CA PRO A 338 29.18 -5.85 -20.23
C PRO A 338 30.48 -5.11 -20.58
N LEU A 339 30.63 -4.59 -21.81
CA LEU A 339 31.80 -3.83 -22.25
C LEU A 339 31.57 -2.31 -22.20
N ASN A 340 30.38 -1.87 -21.77
CA ASN A 340 30.02 -0.46 -21.73
C ASN A 340 30.72 0.28 -20.57
N SER A 341 31.99 0.63 -20.79
CA SER A 341 32.83 1.34 -19.81
C SER A 341 32.28 2.71 -19.43
N MET A 342 31.56 3.40 -20.33
CA MET A 342 30.93 4.69 -20.04
C MET A 342 29.79 4.55 -19.03
N ALA A 343 28.88 3.60 -19.25
CA ALA A 343 27.79 3.33 -18.29
C ALA A 343 28.34 2.84 -16.95
N ALA A 344 29.44 2.08 -16.96
CA ALA A 344 30.10 1.62 -15.74
C ALA A 344 30.73 2.79 -14.98
N ALA A 345 31.43 3.70 -15.67
CA ALA A 345 32.01 4.90 -15.06
C ALA A 345 30.91 5.81 -14.46
N GLU A 346 29.80 6.00 -15.17
CA GLU A 346 28.66 6.76 -14.67
C GLU A 346 28.01 6.10 -13.45
N LEU A 347 27.78 4.79 -13.49
CA LEU A 347 27.24 4.02 -12.36
C LEU A 347 28.14 4.16 -11.13
N ARG A 348 29.44 3.99 -11.31
CA ARG A 348 30.44 4.11 -10.23
C ARG A 348 30.43 5.51 -9.63
N LEU A 349 30.42 6.55 -10.46
CA LEU A 349 30.36 7.94 -10.01
C LEU A 349 29.12 8.22 -9.16
N ARG A 350 27.93 7.89 -9.68
CA ARG A 350 26.66 8.14 -8.99
C ARG A 350 26.54 7.33 -7.71
N ALA A 351 26.91 6.04 -7.74
CA ALA A 351 26.83 5.17 -6.58
C ALA A 351 27.87 5.55 -5.51
N THR A 352 29.07 6.01 -5.88
CA THR A 352 30.08 6.51 -4.92
C THR A 352 29.56 7.74 -4.18
N SER A 353 28.97 8.70 -4.92
CA SER A 353 28.38 9.90 -4.31
C SER A 353 27.26 9.57 -3.33
N LEU A 354 26.41 8.58 -3.65
CA LEU A 354 25.37 8.11 -2.72
C LEU A 354 25.98 7.40 -1.50
N ALA A 355 26.99 6.54 -1.70
CA ALA A 355 27.67 5.83 -0.62
C ALA A 355 28.34 6.79 0.37
N GLU A 356 28.94 7.88 -0.10
CA GLU A 356 29.53 8.92 0.75
C GLU A 356 28.49 9.60 1.65
N LYS A 357 27.32 9.95 1.09
CA LYS A 357 26.22 10.55 1.85
C LYS A 357 25.66 9.58 2.89
N LEU A 358 25.47 8.32 2.52
CA LEU A 358 25.02 7.28 3.45
C LEU A 358 26.05 7.07 4.57
N ARG A 359 27.34 7.01 4.25
CA ARG A 359 28.41 6.91 5.25
C ARG A 359 28.42 8.10 6.20
N LEU A 360 28.30 9.32 5.68
CA LEU A 360 28.23 10.52 6.52
C LEU A 360 27.02 10.48 7.46
N GLN A 361 25.85 10.08 6.98
CA GLN A 361 24.65 9.95 7.82
C GLN A 361 24.80 8.85 8.88
N ASP A 362 25.51 7.76 8.57
CA ASP A 362 25.83 6.68 9.51
C ASP A 362 26.73 7.18 10.65
N GLU A 363 27.82 7.86 10.29
CA GLU A 363 28.85 8.36 11.22
C GLU A 363 28.38 9.54 12.08
N THR A 364 27.33 10.26 11.67
CA THR A 364 26.82 11.44 12.37
C THR A 364 25.47 11.16 13.03
N ILE A 365 24.41 10.98 12.23
CA ILE A 365 23.04 10.88 12.72
C ILE A 365 22.78 9.56 13.43
N LEU A 366 23.11 8.42 12.80
CA LEU A 366 22.84 7.12 13.43
C LEU A 366 23.73 6.87 14.65
N ALA A 367 24.98 7.35 14.61
CA ALA A 367 25.87 7.36 15.77
C ALA A 367 25.28 8.19 16.93
N ALA A 368 24.82 9.42 16.68
CA ALA A 368 24.20 10.26 17.71
C ALA A 368 22.91 9.64 18.27
N LEU A 369 22.09 8.98 17.43
CA LEU A 369 20.91 8.26 17.90
C LEU A 369 21.28 7.08 18.80
N ALA A 370 22.37 6.37 18.50
CA ALA A 370 22.89 5.32 19.38
C ALA A 370 23.42 5.89 20.71
N GLU A 371 24.18 7.00 20.67
CA GLU A 371 24.68 7.68 21.88
C GLU A 371 23.55 8.19 22.78
N SER A 372 22.45 8.66 22.19
CA SER A 372 21.26 9.10 22.94
C SER A 372 20.42 7.96 23.53
N GLY A 373 20.71 6.71 23.17
CA GLY A 373 19.91 5.54 23.55
C GLY A 373 18.63 5.32 22.71
N ALA A 374 18.43 6.08 21.62
CA ALA A 374 17.32 5.84 20.70
C ALA A 374 17.50 4.55 19.87
N ILE A 375 18.75 4.12 19.68
CA ILE A 375 19.14 2.82 19.12
C ILE A 375 20.01 2.14 20.18
N THR A 376 19.57 0.99 20.68
CA THR A 376 20.33 0.25 21.71
C THR A 376 20.70 -1.13 21.20
N GLU A 377 21.91 -1.57 21.52
CA GLU A 377 22.37 -2.93 21.24
C GLU A 377 22.16 -3.77 22.51
N VAL A 378 21.34 -4.82 22.42
CA VAL A 378 20.97 -5.69 23.54
C VAL A 378 21.32 -7.14 23.24
N GLU A 379 21.30 -8.00 24.27
CA GLU A 379 21.52 -9.44 24.10
C GLU A 379 20.40 -10.08 23.29
N ASN A 380 20.76 -10.89 22.29
CA ASN A 380 19.78 -11.54 21.42
C ASN A 380 19.31 -12.87 22.00
N VAL A 381 18.11 -12.86 22.57
CA VAL A 381 17.49 -14.07 23.12
C VAL A 381 16.95 -15.02 22.03
N SER A 382 16.69 -14.51 20.82
CA SER A 382 16.01 -15.28 19.77
C SER A 382 16.96 -16.19 18.98
N ARG A 383 18.16 -15.71 18.64
CA ARG A 383 19.21 -16.44 17.89
C ARG A 383 20.62 -16.05 18.37
N PRO A 384 20.96 -16.31 19.65
CA PRO A 384 22.26 -15.95 20.22
C PRO A 384 23.44 -16.65 19.52
N ASP A 385 23.17 -17.81 18.91
CA ASP A 385 24.10 -18.63 18.13
C ASP A 385 24.60 -17.89 16.87
N LEU A 386 23.70 -17.28 16.11
CA LEU A 386 24.04 -16.53 14.89
C LEU A 386 24.47 -15.10 15.20
N PHE A 387 23.69 -14.43 16.05
CA PHE A 387 23.90 -13.03 16.39
C PHE A 387 23.80 -12.90 17.91
N PRO A 388 24.93 -12.82 18.64
CA PRO A 388 24.89 -12.70 20.11
C PRO A 388 24.13 -11.45 20.58
N LYS A 389 24.11 -10.40 19.76
CA LYS A 389 23.44 -9.14 20.03
C LYS A 389 22.45 -8.77 18.92
N CYS A 390 21.43 -8.00 19.28
CA CYS A 390 20.43 -7.43 18.37
C CYS A 390 20.14 -5.96 18.72
N TYR A 391 19.35 -5.28 17.90
CA TYR A 391 18.97 -3.89 18.11
C TYR A 391 17.56 -3.75 18.66
N GLU A 392 17.40 -2.82 19.62
CA GLU A 392 16.12 -2.25 20.02
C GLU A 392 16.05 -0.76 19.63
N PHE A 393 14.83 -0.30 19.34
CA PHE A 393 14.57 1.05 18.89
C PHE A 393 13.55 1.74 19.80
N ALA A 394 13.75 3.04 20.04
CA ALA A 394 12.84 3.85 20.84
C ALA A 394 11.46 4.01 20.18
N ASP A 395 11.39 4.05 18.84
CA ASP A 395 10.14 4.24 18.09
C ASP A 395 10.23 3.72 16.64
N PHE A 396 9.07 3.68 15.96
CA PHE A 396 8.97 3.25 14.55
C PHE A 396 9.79 4.13 13.58
N PRO A 397 9.77 5.47 13.66
CA PRO A 397 10.61 6.31 12.80
C PRO A 397 12.10 5.97 12.90
N THR A 398 12.60 5.68 14.10
CA THR A 398 14.01 5.33 14.33
C THR A 398 14.34 4.00 13.70
N ALA A 399 13.52 2.97 13.94
CA ALA A 399 13.67 1.65 13.31
C ALA A 399 13.61 1.74 11.77
N LYS A 400 12.72 2.59 11.22
CA LYS A 400 12.55 2.80 9.79
C LYS A 400 13.73 3.53 9.16
N LEU A 401 14.26 4.57 9.81
CA LEU A 401 15.49 5.25 9.38
C LEU A 401 16.67 4.28 9.36
N PHE A 402 16.88 3.54 10.45
CA PHE A 402 17.99 2.59 10.59
C PHE A 402 17.93 1.48 9.53
N SER A 403 16.76 0.89 9.33
CA SER A 403 16.55 -0.21 8.38
C SER A 403 16.62 0.27 6.92
N SER A 404 16.00 1.41 6.60
CA SER A 404 16.04 1.99 5.25
C SER A 404 17.47 2.39 4.87
N HIS A 405 18.23 2.95 5.80
CA HIS A 405 19.65 3.30 5.59
C HIS A 405 20.48 2.07 5.26
N ALA A 406 20.32 0.97 6.03
CA ALA A 406 21.00 -0.29 5.77
C ALA A 406 20.64 -0.85 4.39
N MET A 407 19.35 -0.87 4.05
CA MET A 407 18.85 -1.31 2.75
C MET A 407 19.47 -0.51 1.59
N PHE A 408 19.46 0.82 1.65
CA PHE A 408 20.05 1.65 0.60
C PHE A 408 21.56 1.54 0.52
N SER A 409 22.24 1.32 1.65
CA SER A 409 23.67 1.01 1.67
C SER A 409 23.95 -0.29 0.92
N ILE A 410 23.21 -1.36 1.21
CA ILE A 410 23.35 -2.66 0.50
C ILE A 410 23.14 -2.46 -1.00
N VAL A 411 22.02 -1.84 -1.41
CA VAL A 411 21.71 -1.59 -2.82
C VAL A 411 22.83 -0.79 -3.51
N THR A 412 23.32 0.27 -2.86
CA THR A 412 24.38 1.13 -3.41
C THR A 412 25.69 0.38 -3.60
N TYR A 413 26.10 -0.42 -2.62
CA TYR A 413 27.31 -1.24 -2.74
C TYR A 413 27.15 -2.37 -3.78
N ARG A 414 25.95 -2.94 -3.96
CA ARG A 414 25.70 -3.86 -5.08
C ARG A 414 25.83 -3.18 -6.44
N CYS A 415 25.37 -1.93 -6.57
CA CYS A 415 25.58 -1.14 -7.78
C CYS A 415 27.07 -0.83 -8.04
N LEU A 416 27.84 -0.48 -7.00
CA LEU A 416 29.29 -0.31 -7.12
C LEU A 416 29.98 -1.60 -7.58
N GLN A 417 29.58 -2.74 -7.03
CA GLN A 417 30.11 -4.05 -7.41
C GLN A 417 29.90 -4.34 -8.91
N GLU A 418 28.73 -4.01 -9.47
CA GLU A 418 28.47 -4.20 -10.91
C GLU A 418 29.31 -3.25 -11.78
N ALA A 419 29.57 -2.02 -11.33
CA ALA A 419 30.44 -1.09 -12.05
C ALA A 419 31.91 -1.53 -12.01
N ASP A 420 32.40 -1.94 -10.83
CA ASP A 420 33.79 -2.34 -10.62
C ASP A 420 34.13 -3.62 -11.39
N ARG A 421 33.18 -4.54 -11.61
CA ARG A 421 33.37 -5.72 -12.47
C ARG A 421 33.77 -5.37 -13.91
N VAL A 422 33.35 -4.19 -14.40
CA VAL A 422 33.68 -3.73 -15.75
C VAL A 422 34.95 -2.87 -15.74
N LEU A 423 35.13 -2.03 -14.73
CA LEU A 423 36.20 -1.04 -14.66
C LEU A 423 37.51 -1.56 -14.05
N THR A 424 37.44 -2.56 -13.18
CA THR A 424 38.59 -3.13 -12.46
C THR A 424 38.73 -4.60 -12.82
N ALA A 425 39.93 -5.01 -13.21
CA ALA A 425 40.20 -6.41 -13.59
C ALA A 425 40.05 -7.40 -12.41
N HIS A 426 40.03 -6.89 -11.17
CA HIS A 426 39.90 -7.67 -9.93
C HIS A 426 38.85 -6.94 -9.08
N GLY A 427 37.69 -7.56 -8.86
CA GLY A 427 36.60 -6.94 -8.10
C GLY A 427 37.04 -6.49 -6.70
N ASP A 428 36.56 -5.32 -6.26
CA ASP A 428 36.92 -4.77 -4.97
C ASP A 428 36.20 -5.51 -3.83
N LEU A 429 36.95 -6.33 -3.09
CA LEU A 429 36.48 -7.04 -1.90
C LEU A 429 35.98 -6.07 -0.80
N SER A 430 36.40 -4.80 -0.82
CA SER A 430 35.93 -3.79 0.12
C SER A 430 34.44 -3.52 -0.03
N VAL A 431 33.91 -3.52 -1.26
CA VAL A 431 32.50 -3.26 -1.58
C VAL A 431 31.61 -4.39 -1.06
N GLU A 432 32.04 -5.64 -1.25
CA GLU A 432 31.33 -6.81 -0.73
C GLU A 432 31.31 -6.83 0.80
N LYS A 433 32.43 -6.48 1.44
CA LYS A 433 32.52 -6.35 2.90
C LYS A 433 31.55 -5.30 3.43
N GLN A 434 31.37 -4.17 2.73
CA GLN A 434 30.38 -3.16 3.13
C GLN A 434 28.95 -3.67 2.96
N ALA A 435 28.61 -4.30 1.83
CA ALA A 435 27.29 -4.90 1.65
C ALA A 435 26.98 -5.91 2.77
N ARG A 436 27.93 -6.77 3.13
CA ARG A 436 27.79 -7.74 4.24
C ARG A 436 27.66 -7.06 5.61
N LYS A 437 28.40 -5.97 5.88
CA LYS A 437 28.26 -5.17 7.11
C LYS A 437 26.81 -4.69 7.30
N PHE A 438 26.23 -4.10 6.26
CA PHE A 438 24.86 -3.58 6.34
C PHE A 438 23.80 -4.69 6.29
N SER A 439 24.05 -5.82 5.61
CA SER A 439 23.19 -7.00 5.72
C SER A 439 23.14 -7.53 7.15
N ARG A 440 24.28 -7.66 7.82
CA ARG A 440 24.34 -8.07 9.23
C ARG A 440 23.58 -7.11 10.15
N ARG A 441 23.66 -5.80 9.89
CA ARG A 441 22.85 -4.79 10.61
C ARG A 441 21.36 -5.07 10.46
N THR A 442 20.88 -5.38 9.26
CA THR A 442 19.47 -5.74 9.03
C THR A 442 19.06 -6.99 9.82
N TRP A 443 19.89 -8.03 9.81
CA TRP A 443 19.60 -9.27 10.55
C TRP A 443 19.56 -9.07 12.06
N MET A 444 20.41 -8.19 12.59
CA MET A 444 20.38 -7.81 14.00
C MET A 444 19.18 -6.93 14.37
N ALA A 445 18.58 -6.21 13.42
CA ALA A 445 17.37 -5.42 13.66
C ALA A 445 16.08 -6.27 13.61
N TYR A 446 16.13 -7.42 12.95
CA TYR A 446 14.99 -8.31 12.74
C TYR A 446 14.22 -8.67 14.03
N PRO A 447 14.85 -9.02 15.17
CA PRO A 447 14.11 -9.40 16.39
C PRO A 447 13.14 -8.34 16.91
N TRP A 448 13.45 -7.05 16.76
CA TRP A 448 12.53 -5.98 17.14
C TRP A 448 11.43 -5.79 16.08
N LEU A 449 11.80 -5.89 14.80
CA LEU A 449 10.88 -5.70 13.67
C LEU A 449 9.80 -6.79 13.61
N ARG A 450 10.17 -8.05 13.88
CA ARG A 450 9.21 -9.17 13.88
C ARG A 450 8.12 -9.03 14.94
N ASN A 451 8.40 -8.36 16.06
CA ASN A 451 7.43 -8.12 17.13
C ASN A 451 6.28 -7.18 16.68
N GLN A 452 6.40 -6.57 15.51
CA GLN A 452 5.39 -5.70 14.92
C GLN A 452 4.41 -6.45 14.00
N THR A 453 4.48 -7.79 13.93
CA THR A 453 3.60 -8.63 13.10
C THR A 453 2.15 -8.53 13.61
N PRO A 454 1.13 -8.41 12.73
CA PRO A 454 1.17 -8.57 11.27
C PRO A 454 1.54 -7.31 10.47
N LEU A 455 1.80 -6.17 11.12
CA LEU A 455 2.10 -4.91 10.42
C LEU A 455 3.58 -4.75 10.04
N ALA A 456 4.44 -5.67 10.45
CA ALA A 456 5.88 -5.67 10.18
C ALA A 456 6.26 -5.74 8.69
N VAL A 457 5.31 -5.93 7.78
CA VAL A 457 5.60 -6.25 6.39
C VAL A 457 6.33 -5.14 5.63
N ASP A 458 6.16 -3.88 6.02
CA ASP A 458 6.92 -2.75 5.46
C ASP A 458 8.45 -2.92 5.60
N PHE A 459 8.91 -3.82 6.50
CA PHE A 459 10.32 -4.10 6.74
C PHE A 459 10.86 -5.33 5.99
N THR A 460 10.01 -6.16 5.39
CA THR A 460 10.42 -7.38 4.65
C THR A 460 11.41 -7.09 3.53
N ALA A 461 11.28 -5.94 2.86
CA ALA A 461 12.21 -5.51 1.82
C ALA A 461 13.67 -5.47 2.32
N SER A 462 13.91 -5.04 3.56
CA SER A 462 15.27 -4.98 4.12
C SER A 462 15.90 -6.38 4.20
N LEU A 463 15.13 -7.39 4.64
CA LEU A 463 15.58 -8.79 4.66
C LEU A 463 15.84 -9.29 3.24
N VAL A 464 14.94 -9.05 2.30
CA VAL A 464 15.10 -9.44 0.89
C VAL A 464 16.40 -8.89 0.29
N PHE A 465 16.68 -7.61 0.45
CA PHE A 465 17.91 -7.01 -0.08
C PHE A 465 19.17 -7.48 0.63
N SER A 466 19.08 -7.85 1.91
CA SER A 466 20.22 -8.35 2.69
C SER A 466 20.61 -9.80 2.38
N TYR A 467 19.65 -10.60 1.89
CA TYR A 467 19.72 -12.06 1.72
C TYR A 467 20.97 -12.53 0.97
N GLU A 468 21.31 -11.86 -0.13
CA GLU A 468 22.43 -12.27 -1.01
C GLU A 468 23.79 -12.26 -0.31
N ALA A 469 23.97 -11.47 0.75
CA ALA A 469 25.22 -11.41 1.48
C ALA A 469 25.41 -12.55 2.50
N GLY A 470 24.35 -13.31 2.78
CA GLY A 470 24.36 -14.39 3.78
C GLY A 470 25.07 -15.66 3.31
N ASN A 471 25.66 -16.38 4.26
CA ASN A 471 25.98 -17.80 4.13
C ASN A 471 24.70 -18.66 4.24
N GLU A 472 24.84 -19.98 4.27
CA GLU A 472 23.70 -20.92 4.32
C GLU A 472 22.79 -20.69 5.55
N GLU A 473 23.36 -20.66 6.76
CA GLU A 473 22.60 -20.46 8.01
C GLU A 473 21.96 -19.05 8.09
N GLU A 474 22.67 -18.02 7.63
CA GLU A 474 22.17 -16.64 7.59
C GLU A 474 21.02 -16.49 6.58
N ARG A 475 21.08 -17.19 5.45
CA ARG A 475 20.00 -17.23 4.46
C ARG A 475 18.79 -18.00 4.96
N GLU A 476 18.99 -19.12 5.64
CA GLU A 476 17.91 -19.85 6.30
C GLU A 476 17.20 -18.96 7.32
N PHE A 477 17.96 -18.26 8.17
CA PHE A 477 17.43 -17.25 9.09
C PHE A 477 16.58 -16.19 8.38
N CYS A 478 17.04 -15.66 7.24
CA CYS A 478 16.29 -14.67 6.47
C CYS A 478 15.00 -15.24 5.89
N SER A 479 15.04 -16.44 5.30
CA SER A 479 13.88 -17.10 4.70
C SER A 479 12.81 -17.41 5.75
N THR A 480 13.22 -17.97 6.90
CA THR A 480 12.32 -18.18 8.04
C THR A 480 11.76 -16.87 8.54
N GLY A 481 12.59 -15.84 8.68
CA GLY A 481 12.15 -14.54 9.17
C GLY A 481 11.14 -13.84 8.26
N LEU A 482 11.34 -13.95 6.93
CA LEU A 482 10.38 -13.49 5.93
C LEU A 482 9.06 -14.26 6.02
N ALA A 483 9.11 -15.58 6.14
CA ALA A 483 7.94 -16.42 6.31
C ALA A 483 7.16 -16.08 7.59
N GLU A 484 7.84 -15.77 8.70
CA GLU A 484 7.20 -15.34 9.95
C GLU A 484 6.48 -13.99 9.78
N MET A 485 7.19 -12.97 9.26
CA MET A 485 6.65 -11.61 9.08
C MET A 485 5.52 -11.54 8.06
N ASP A 486 5.50 -12.45 7.09
CA ASP A 486 4.53 -12.51 6.00
C ASP A 486 3.53 -13.66 6.14
N SER A 487 3.57 -14.39 7.27
CA SER A 487 2.77 -15.60 7.52
C SER A 487 1.27 -15.38 7.38
N SER A 488 0.80 -14.16 7.65
CA SER A 488 -0.60 -13.78 7.49
C SER A 488 -0.98 -13.47 6.04
N ARG A 489 -0.03 -13.19 5.15
CA ARG A 489 -0.32 -12.73 3.79
C ARG A 489 -0.63 -13.87 2.84
N HIS A 490 0.25 -14.85 2.67
CA HIS A 490 0.17 -15.75 1.51
C HIS A 490 0.04 -17.23 1.90
N PRO A 491 -1.11 -17.89 1.65
CA PRO A 491 -1.17 -19.35 1.76
C PRO A 491 -0.41 -20.00 0.58
N PRO A 492 0.41 -21.04 0.83
CA PRO A 492 1.10 -21.81 -0.20
C PRO A 492 0.22 -22.23 -1.39
N PRO A 493 0.75 -22.30 -2.62
CA PRO A 493 2.15 -22.11 -3.05
C PRO A 493 2.46 -20.70 -3.58
N ILE A 494 1.54 -19.75 -3.44
CA ILE A 494 1.76 -18.35 -3.78
C ILE A 494 2.38 -17.70 -2.55
N GLY A 495 3.46 -16.92 -2.71
CA GLY A 495 4.08 -16.17 -1.62
C GLY A 495 4.95 -16.98 -0.64
N GLU A 496 5.40 -18.18 -1.02
CA GLU A 496 6.47 -18.85 -0.30
C GLU A 496 7.81 -18.13 -0.54
N TRP A 497 8.48 -17.77 0.55
CA TRP A 497 9.81 -17.19 0.55
C TRP A 497 10.87 -18.27 0.34
N VAL A 498 11.03 -18.69 -0.91
CA VAL A 498 12.11 -19.59 -1.33
C VAL A 498 13.31 -18.78 -1.85
N GLU A 499 14.50 -19.38 -1.82
CA GLU A 499 15.73 -18.71 -2.26
C GLU A 499 15.60 -18.06 -3.64
N ALA A 500 15.00 -18.76 -4.59
CA ALA A 500 14.82 -18.27 -5.95
C ALA A 500 13.98 -16.99 -6.01
N THR A 501 12.86 -16.92 -5.28
CA THR A 501 11.96 -15.75 -5.28
C THR A 501 12.59 -14.56 -4.54
N ILE A 502 13.28 -14.81 -3.43
CA ILE A 502 14.01 -13.77 -2.68
C ILE A 502 15.12 -13.17 -3.56
N MET A 503 15.97 -14.01 -4.15
CA MET A 503 17.06 -13.57 -5.02
C MET A 503 16.55 -12.87 -6.28
N ALA A 504 15.44 -13.34 -6.87
CA ALA A 504 14.82 -12.70 -8.00
C ALA A 504 14.43 -11.25 -7.66
N ASN A 505 13.74 -11.03 -6.53
CA ASN A 505 13.33 -9.70 -6.09
C ASN A 505 14.53 -8.79 -5.83
N ALA A 506 15.51 -9.24 -5.05
CA ALA A 506 16.70 -8.46 -4.74
C ALA A 506 17.48 -8.05 -6.01
N LYS A 507 17.61 -8.97 -6.98
CA LYS A 507 18.31 -8.71 -8.24
C LYS A 507 17.50 -7.86 -9.21
N ALA A 508 16.18 -8.02 -9.28
CA ALA A 508 15.34 -7.23 -10.18
C ALA A 508 15.33 -5.74 -9.79
N TYR A 509 15.22 -5.47 -8.49
CA TYR A 509 15.23 -4.11 -7.96
C TYR A 509 16.62 -3.46 -7.90
N SER A 510 17.70 -4.24 -8.08
CA SER A 510 19.06 -3.71 -8.32
C SER A 510 19.43 -3.66 -9.81
N GLY A 511 18.50 -3.98 -10.71
CA GLY A 511 18.72 -3.95 -12.16
C GLY A 511 19.47 -5.16 -12.73
N ARG A 512 19.80 -6.16 -11.90
CA ARG A 512 20.56 -7.37 -12.28
C ARG A 512 19.69 -8.44 -12.92
N LEU A 513 18.37 -8.37 -12.73
CA LEU A 513 17.36 -9.19 -13.41
C LEU A 513 16.24 -8.32 -14.01
N PRO A 514 15.55 -8.78 -15.06
CA PRO A 514 14.44 -8.05 -15.66
C PRO A 514 13.11 -8.25 -14.90
N PHE A 515 12.20 -7.29 -15.04
CA PHE A 515 10.78 -7.49 -14.77
C PHE A 515 10.09 -7.99 -16.04
N ILE A 516 9.39 -9.11 -15.95
CA ILE A 516 8.78 -9.81 -17.08
C ILE A 516 7.26 -9.77 -16.91
N LYS A 517 6.55 -9.28 -17.93
CA LYS A 517 5.09 -9.26 -17.96
C LYS A 517 4.55 -10.66 -18.20
N THR A 518 4.33 -11.39 -17.12
CA THR A 518 3.86 -12.78 -17.15
C THR A 518 3.11 -13.11 -15.88
N GLN A 519 2.09 -13.96 -16.00
CA GLN A 519 1.42 -14.57 -14.85
C GLN A 519 2.10 -15.86 -14.40
N ASN A 520 3.06 -16.38 -15.19
CA ASN A 520 3.77 -17.61 -14.88
C ASN A 520 4.75 -17.39 -13.71
N ALA A 521 4.41 -17.94 -12.54
CA ALA A 521 5.25 -17.86 -11.34
C ALA A 521 6.62 -18.54 -11.53
N LYS A 522 6.76 -19.47 -12.50
CA LYS A 522 8.05 -20.13 -12.79
C LYS A 522 9.17 -19.15 -13.14
N VAL A 523 8.84 -17.95 -13.62
CA VAL A 523 9.88 -16.94 -13.93
C VAL A 523 10.71 -16.55 -12.71
N GLU A 524 10.10 -16.54 -11.52
CA GLU A 524 10.80 -16.28 -10.26
C GLU A 524 11.52 -17.55 -9.77
N TYR A 525 10.86 -18.71 -9.81
CA TYR A 525 11.44 -20.00 -9.38
C TYR A 525 12.63 -20.45 -10.21
N ASP A 526 12.61 -20.18 -11.52
CA ASP A 526 13.69 -20.51 -12.46
C ASP A 526 14.80 -19.43 -12.45
N GLY A 527 14.65 -18.37 -11.63
CA GLY A 527 15.63 -17.28 -11.51
C GLY A 527 15.77 -16.41 -12.77
N ILE A 528 14.79 -16.45 -13.67
CA ILE A 528 14.81 -15.75 -14.97
C ILE A 528 14.50 -14.25 -14.79
N GLY A 529 13.67 -13.90 -13.82
CA GLY A 529 13.31 -12.52 -13.52
C GLY A 529 12.23 -12.40 -12.44
N CYS A 530 11.68 -11.21 -12.28
CA CYS A 530 10.49 -10.98 -11.44
C CYS A 530 9.26 -10.75 -12.31
N ARG A 531 8.08 -11.14 -11.82
CA ARG A 531 6.83 -10.77 -12.48
C ARG A 531 6.61 -9.25 -12.38
N SER A 532 6.13 -8.68 -13.49
CA SER A 532 5.86 -7.24 -13.65
C SER A 532 4.40 -6.87 -13.39
#